data_AF-A0AAW5VS83-F1
#
_entry.id   AF-A0AAW5VS83-F1
#
_cell.length_a   1.000
_cell.length_b   1.000
_cell.length_c   1.000
_cell.angle_alpha   90.00
_cell.angle_beta   90.00
_cell.angle_gamma   90.00
#
_symmetry.space_group_name_H-M   'P 1'
#
loop_
_entity.id
_entity.type
_entity.pdbx_description
1 polymer ?
#
loop_
_entity_poly.entity_id
_entity_poly.type
_entity_poly.pdbx_seq_one_letter_code
_entity_poly.pdbx_strand_id
1 'polypeptide(L)'
;MRRNWFVSFLFLVWFLSCNQVNPRDELLFTLMSGLNPVITSTTVSVASSAKINVSSTSVLLKYGTPQNFGISLVREPTANVNISLSFTSSKLQVNSSNSPLTNVLTFNSSDYNVTKTVSLSSATQILDSSTLTITATSADPFYNTSGAVSISHIYMAYTGNSFVFQQGVPIPTLTPDIQFSFTSCSVTPSLPSGLSLNTSTCVISGTPTGGIQPATTYAVTATNGTNFINQNVSIQIEPNVYKVFVTAATYDGNLSGIAGADAKCNADANKPSTGTYKAMLTAGTIRRACSTDNCGGSGANDSENILWVFQSGRIYIRANDSASLLSPSAAGILPADGSGNFTTNPYYLNHSFDSGSTMKEYWTGFAQTNYWQNSFNCNDWTDGTTTSPASNGGRVGASNSTNYSALRNGGGRSCSATYYLLCVEQ
;
A
#
# COMPACT_ATOMS: atom_id res chain seq x y z
N MET A 1 -7.22 -28.13 70.40
CA MET A 1 -6.99 -29.27 69.47
C MET A 1 -7.71 -28.96 68.17
N ARG A 2 -6.97 -28.58 67.11
CA ARG A 2 -7.50 -28.29 65.77
C ARG A 2 -7.38 -29.54 64.90
N ARG A 3 -8.42 -29.90 64.15
CA ARG A 3 -8.26 -30.69 62.91
C ARG A 3 -9.31 -30.24 61.90
N ASN A 4 -8.81 -29.69 60.78
CA ASN A 4 -9.56 -29.08 59.69
C ASN A 4 -10.00 -30.10 58.65
N TRP A 5 -11.07 -29.71 57.95
CA TRP A 5 -11.75 -30.34 56.84
C TRP A 5 -10.98 -30.40 55.51
N PHE A 6 -11.45 -31.31 54.66
CA PHE A 6 -11.17 -31.60 53.25
C PHE A 6 -10.81 -30.42 52.34
N VAL A 7 -9.83 -30.66 51.46
CA VAL A 7 -9.76 -30.06 50.11
C VAL A 7 -9.45 -31.17 49.11
N SER A 8 -10.32 -31.32 48.12
CA SER A 8 -10.20 -32.23 46.98
C SER A 8 -9.27 -31.61 45.93
N PHE A 9 -8.29 -32.36 45.43
CA PHE A 9 -7.50 -31.98 44.26
C PHE A 9 -7.62 -33.07 43.20
N LEU A 10 -8.39 -32.78 42.15
CA LEU A 10 -8.28 -33.44 40.86
C LEU A 10 -6.90 -33.08 40.27
N PHE A 11 -5.97 -34.03 40.24
CA PHE A 11 -4.77 -33.88 39.42
C PHE A 11 -5.13 -34.22 37.97
N LEU A 12 -5.22 -33.16 37.16
CA LEU A 12 -5.15 -33.22 35.71
C LEU A 12 -3.80 -33.85 35.34
N VAL A 13 -3.81 -35.10 34.86
CA VAL A 13 -2.62 -35.74 34.30
C VAL A 13 -2.30 -35.00 33.00
N TRP A 14 -1.40 -34.02 33.10
CA TRP A 14 -0.70 -33.50 31.94
C TRP A 14 0.08 -34.66 31.34
N PHE A 15 -0.33 -35.13 30.16
CA PHE A 15 0.56 -35.86 29.29
C PHE A 15 1.67 -34.88 28.87
N LEU A 16 2.74 -34.80 29.67
CA LEU A 16 4.03 -34.38 29.13
C LEU A 16 4.37 -35.43 28.06
N SER A 17 4.13 -35.11 26.79
CA SER A 17 4.77 -35.82 25.69
C SER A 17 6.25 -35.40 25.69
N CYS A 18 7.00 -35.91 26.66
CA CYS A 18 8.44 -35.94 26.57
C CYS A 18 8.73 -37.00 25.50
N ASN A 19 9.20 -36.59 24.32
CA ASN A 19 9.79 -37.55 23.38
C ASN A 19 10.89 -38.27 24.17
N GLN A 20 10.69 -39.56 24.45
CA GLN A 20 11.71 -40.34 25.13
C GLN A 20 12.97 -40.33 24.26
N VAL A 21 13.99 -39.60 24.71
CA VAL A 21 15.34 -39.75 24.19
C VAL A 21 15.76 -41.16 24.53
N ASN A 22 16.05 -41.97 23.51
CA ASN A 22 16.46 -43.33 23.74
C ASN A 22 17.83 -43.26 24.45
N PRO A 23 18.09 -43.99 25.54
CA PRO A 23 19.41 -44.03 26.17
C PRO A 23 20.53 -44.55 25.25
N ARG A 24 20.21 -44.92 24.01
CA ARG A 24 21.15 -45.27 22.93
C ARG A 24 21.37 -44.18 21.87
N ASP A 25 20.77 -43.00 22.02
CA ASP A 25 21.01 -41.85 21.12
C ASP A 25 22.34 -41.17 21.51
N GLU A 26 23.23 -40.90 20.55
CA GLU A 26 24.59 -40.38 20.83
C GLU A 26 24.77 -38.90 20.47
N LEU A 27 23.96 -38.40 19.52
CA LEU A 27 23.94 -37.01 19.05
C LEU A 27 22.51 -36.47 19.10
N LEU A 28 22.36 -35.19 19.46
CA LEU A 28 21.08 -34.49 19.40
C LEU A 28 21.19 -33.30 18.44
N PHE A 29 20.28 -33.25 17.48
CA PHE A 29 20.09 -32.10 16.60
C PHE A 29 18.73 -31.47 16.90
N THR A 30 18.72 -30.20 17.27
CA THR A 30 17.49 -29.49 17.67
C THR A 30 17.38 -28.19 16.90
N LEU A 31 16.23 -27.96 16.25
CA LEU A 31 15.91 -26.66 15.69
C LEU A 31 15.76 -25.66 16.84
N MET A 32 16.51 -24.56 16.80
CA MET A 32 16.33 -23.47 17.76
C MET A 32 15.53 -22.36 17.06
N SER A 33 14.20 -22.43 17.13
CA SER A 33 13.36 -21.42 16.46
C SER A 33 13.58 -20.04 17.08
N GLY A 34 13.97 -19.06 16.26
CA GLY A 34 14.15 -17.66 16.65
C GLY A 34 12.86 -16.84 16.83
N LEU A 35 11.69 -17.47 16.96
CA LEU A 35 10.40 -16.78 17.13
C LEU A 35 9.53 -17.53 18.15
N ASN A 36 9.69 -17.17 19.44
CA ASN A 36 8.94 -17.68 20.60
C ASN A 36 9.09 -19.19 20.93
N PRO A 37 9.07 -19.57 22.23
CA PRO A 37 9.26 -20.94 22.66
C PRO A 37 7.97 -21.75 22.44
N VAL A 38 7.73 -22.20 21.21
CA VAL A 38 6.78 -23.29 21.00
C VAL A 38 7.49 -24.58 21.41
N ILE A 39 6.90 -25.27 22.39
CA ILE A 39 7.41 -26.45 23.10
C ILE A 39 7.36 -27.72 22.22
N THR A 40 7.55 -27.57 20.91
CA THR A 40 7.77 -28.69 20.00
C THR A 40 9.24 -28.68 19.61
N SER A 41 10.09 -29.17 20.51
CA SER A 41 11.40 -29.66 20.12
C SER A 41 11.16 -30.87 19.22
N THR A 42 11.24 -30.68 17.91
CA THR A 42 11.54 -31.81 17.01
C THR A 42 12.98 -32.21 17.33
N THR A 43 13.12 -33.05 18.34
CA THR A 43 14.34 -33.76 18.64
C THR A 43 14.56 -34.78 17.54
N VAL A 44 15.75 -34.74 16.97
CA VAL A 44 16.26 -35.73 16.02
C VAL A 44 17.09 -36.72 16.85
N SER A 45 16.63 -37.96 16.96
CA SER A 45 17.25 -39.02 17.77
C SER A 45 17.97 -40.06 16.89
N VAL A 46 19.21 -40.42 17.26
CA VAL A 46 20.08 -41.35 16.54
C VAL A 46 19.80 -42.79 16.96
N ALA A 47 19.00 -43.53 16.18
CA ALA A 47 18.73 -44.93 16.46
C ALA A 47 19.97 -45.83 16.30
N SER A 48 19.94 -46.96 17.00
CA SER A 48 21.04 -47.87 17.41
C SER A 48 21.85 -48.60 16.31
N SER A 49 22.12 -47.96 15.18
CA SER A 49 23.04 -48.47 14.17
C SER A 49 23.70 -47.32 13.42
N ALA A 50 24.66 -46.62 14.03
CA ALA A 50 25.57 -45.68 13.35
C ALA A 50 24.93 -44.79 12.25
N LYS A 51 23.69 -44.34 12.46
CA LYS A 51 22.91 -43.57 11.47
C LYS A 51 22.31 -42.40 12.20
N ILE A 52 22.77 -41.19 11.89
CA ILE A 52 22.12 -39.96 12.36
C ILE A 52 20.67 -40.01 11.86
N ASN A 53 19.73 -40.33 12.74
CA ASN A 53 18.32 -40.50 12.39
C ASN A 53 17.59 -39.17 12.60
N VAL A 54 17.71 -38.33 11.58
CA VAL A 54 16.96 -37.08 11.45
C VAL A 54 15.49 -37.44 11.35
N SER A 55 14.72 -37.17 12.41
CA SER A 55 13.26 -37.27 12.36
C SER A 55 12.80 -36.48 11.13
N SER A 56 12.14 -37.19 10.23
CA SER A 56 12.08 -36.91 8.80
C SER A 56 11.14 -35.76 8.40
N THR A 57 11.04 -34.70 9.22
CA THR A 57 10.48 -33.44 8.76
C THR A 57 11.58 -32.69 8.02
N SER A 58 11.48 -32.64 6.69
CA SER A 58 12.34 -31.81 5.83
C SER A 58 12.49 -30.41 6.44
N VAL A 59 13.72 -29.98 6.70
CA VAL A 59 13.99 -28.64 7.22
C VAL A 59 13.58 -27.62 6.16
N LEU A 60 12.78 -26.64 6.53
CA LEU A 60 12.26 -25.65 5.60
C LEU A 60 13.00 -24.32 5.76
N LEU A 61 13.81 -23.95 4.77
CA LEU A 61 14.50 -22.67 4.76
C LEU A 61 13.78 -21.68 3.85
N LYS A 62 13.53 -20.49 4.40
CA LYS A 62 13.01 -19.34 3.66
C LYS A 62 14.18 -18.56 3.10
N TYR A 63 14.11 -18.21 1.82
CA TYR A 63 15.12 -17.33 1.22
C TYR A 63 15.28 -16.04 2.03
N GLY A 64 16.52 -15.63 2.27
CA GLY A 64 16.86 -14.39 2.99
C GLY A 64 16.61 -14.42 4.50
N THR A 65 16.14 -15.53 5.09
CA THR A 65 15.95 -15.67 6.54
C THR A 65 16.79 -16.82 7.10
N PRO A 66 17.98 -16.54 7.66
CA PRO A 66 18.80 -17.56 8.31
C PRO A 66 18.05 -18.23 9.48
N GLN A 67 18.22 -19.53 9.64
CA GLN A 67 17.69 -20.29 10.77
C GLN A 67 18.83 -20.95 11.55
N ASN A 68 18.75 -20.93 12.88
CA ASN A 68 19.78 -21.49 13.74
C ASN A 68 19.38 -22.90 14.22
N PHE A 69 20.35 -23.79 14.21
CA PHE A 69 20.22 -25.18 14.63
C PHE A 69 21.25 -25.47 15.72
N GLY A 70 20.80 -26.13 16.78
CA GLY A 70 21.62 -26.57 17.89
C GLY A 70 22.10 -28.00 17.69
N ILE A 71 23.36 -28.25 18.01
CA ILE A 71 24.01 -29.56 18.03
C ILE A 71 24.62 -29.77 19.41
N SER A 72 24.39 -30.95 20.00
CA SER A 72 25.09 -31.40 21.21
C SER A 72 25.27 -32.91 21.21
N LEU A 73 26.18 -33.41 22.04
CA LEU A 73 26.33 -34.83 22.33
C LEU A 73 25.43 -35.22 23.51
N VAL A 74 24.98 -36.47 23.51
CA VAL A 74 24.14 -37.03 24.58
C VAL A 74 24.99 -37.75 25.63
N ARG A 75 26.21 -38.17 25.25
CA ARG A 75 27.15 -38.90 26.09
C ARG A 75 28.50 -38.18 26.13
N GLU A 76 29.18 -38.29 27.27
CA GLU A 76 30.52 -37.75 27.45
C GLU A 76 31.54 -38.49 26.56
N PRO A 77 32.32 -37.79 25.74
CA PRO A 77 33.32 -38.42 24.88
C PRO A 77 34.66 -38.57 25.60
N THR A 78 35.41 -39.62 25.27
CA THR A 78 36.77 -39.85 25.81
C THR A 78 37.86 -39.16 24.99
N ALA A 79 37.53 -38.67 23.80
CA ALA A 79 38.38 -37.88 22.92
C ALA A 79 37.55 -36.80 22.21
N ASN A 80 38.20 -35.77 21.67
CA ASN A 80 37.46 -34.71 20.96
C ASN A 80 36.62 -35.28 19.80
N VAL A 81 35.39 -34.80 19.68
CA VAL A 81 34.46 -35.13 18.59
C VAL A 81 34.33 -33.91 17.70
N ASN A 82 34.79 -34.02 16.46
CA ASN A 82 34.71 -32.96 15.47
C ASN A 82 33.54 -33.18 14.51
N ILE A 83 32.72 -32.16 14.32
CA ILE A 83 31.61 -32.14 13.38
C ILE A 83 32.04 -31.42 12.11
N SER A 84 31.83 -32.06 10.97
CA SER A 84 31.98 -31.48 9.63
C SER A 84 30.64 -31.48 8.91
N LEU A 85 30.40 -30.45 8.09
CA LEU A 85 29.16 -30.23 7.37
C LEU A 85 29.45 -30.13 5.86
N SER A 86 28.81 -30.99 5.08
CA SER A 86 28.91 -30.97 3.61
C SER A 86 27.54 -30.72 2.98
N PHE A 87 27.48 -29.89 1.95
CA PHE A 87 26.25 -29.43 1.31
C PHE A 87 26.51 -28.88 -0.09
N THR A 88 25.45 -28.78 -0.91
CA THR A 88 25.52 -28.14 -2.22
C THR A 88 25.51 -26.61 -2.06
N SER A 89 26.66 -25.99 -2.29
CA SER A 89 26.91 -24.56 -2.04
C SER A 89 26.15 -23.59 -2.93
N SER A 90 25.58 -24.04 -4.05
CA SER A 90 24.75 -23.19 -4.92
C SER A 90 23.35 -22.92 -4.35
N LYS A 91 22.92 -23.68 -3.34
CA LYS A 91 21.54 -23.66 -2.82
C LYS A 91 21.45 -23.41 -1.31
N LEU A 92 22.48 -23.81 -0.57
CA LEU A 92 22.53 -23.71 0.89
C LEU A 92 23.81 -22.99 1.31
N GLN A 93 23.69 -22.07 2.26
CA GLN A 93 24.82 -21.52 3.01
C GLN A 93 24.78 -22.04 4.45
N VAL A 94 25.96 -22.30 5.00
CA VAL A 94 26.13 -22.67 6.42
C VAL A 94 27.08 -21.69 7.08
N ASN A 95 26.64 -21.02 8.15
CA ASN A 95 27.40 -19.93 8.80
C ASN A 95 27.91 -18.89 7.79
N SER A 96 27.05 -18.52 6.82
CA SER A 96 27.37 -17.63 5.70
C SER A 96 28.46 -18.14 4.74
N SER A 97 28.88 -19.40 4.86
CA SER A 97 29.83 -20.04 3.95
C SER A 97 29.11 -20.69 2.76
N ASN A 98 29.70 -20.51 1.56
CA ASN A 98 29.34 -21.17 0.31
C ASN A 98 30.26 -22.37 0.01
N SER A 99 30.77 -23.04 1.03
CA SER A 99 31.63 -24.21 0.87
C SER A 99 31.45 -25.16 2.06
N PRO A 100 31.60 -26.49 1.86
CA PRO A 100 31.63 -27.46 2.95
C PRO A 100 32.57 -27.02 4.07
N LEU A 101 32.13 -27.19 5.31
CA LEU A 101 32.87 -26.78 6.50
C LEU A 101 33.42 -28.00 7.22
N THR A 102 34.74 -28.06 7.38
CA THR A 102 35.41 -29.12 8.15
C THR A 102 35.65 -28.67 9.58
N ASN A 103 35.41 -29.56 10.56
CA ASN A 103 35.58 -29.29 11.99
C ASN A 103 34.89 -27.99 12.45
N VAL A 104 33.67 -27.76 11.93
CA VAL A 104 32.88 -26.55 12.24
C VAL A 104 32.51 -26.45 13.72
N LEU A 105 32.37 -27.59 14.39
CA LEU A 105 32.17 -27.69 15.83
C LEU A 105 33.09 -28.78 16.38
N THR A 106 33.62 -28.57 17.58
CA THR A 106 34.38 -29.58 18.32
C THR A 106 33.77 -29.71 19.72
N PHE A 107 33.48 -30.93 20.15
CA PHE A 107 33.01 -31.25 21.50
C PHE A 107 34.09 -32.04 22.25
N ASN A 108 34.24 -31.77 23.54
CA ASN A 108 35.14 -32.45 24.45
C ASN A 108 34.39 -32.83 25.74
N SER A 109 35.06 -33.51 26.68
CA SER A 109 34.43 -33.96 27.93
C SER A 109 33.82 -32.86 28.79
N SER A 110 34.30 -31.61 28.68
CA SER A 110 33.79 -30.47 29.46
C SER A 110 32.57 -29.77 28.85
N ASP A 111 32.32 -29.94 27.54
CA ASP A 111 31.28 -29.20 26.82
C ASP A 111 30.38 -30.05 25.93
N TYR A 112 30.47 -31.38 26.04
CA TYR A 112 29.76 -32.32 25.18
C TYR A 112 28.24 -32.11 25.16
N ASN A 113 27.64 -31.78 26.30
CA ASN A 113 26.20 -31.58 26.44
C ASN A 113 25.76 -30.13 26.21
N VAL A 114 26.69 -29.22 25.92
CA VAL A 114 26.39 -27.81 25.64
C VAL A 114 25.96 -27.67 24.20
N THR A 115 24.78 -27.11 23.96
CA THR A 115 24.29 -26.85 22.60
C THR A 115 25.14 -25.80 21.89
N LYS A 116 25.76 -26.18 20.78
CA LYS A 116 26.48 -25.28 19.87
C LYS A 116 25.67 -25.06 18.60
N THR A 117 25.79 -23.88 17.99
CA THR A 117 24.89 -23.45 16.93
C THR A 117 25.53 -23.46 15.56
N VAL A 118 24.71 -23.79 14.55
CA VAL A 118 25.01 -23.56 13.13
C VAL A 118 23.84 -22.83 12.50
N SER A 119 24.13 -21.85 11.65
CA SER A 119 23.14 -21.08 10.92
C SER A 119 23.02 -21.62 9.51
N LEU A 120 21.81 -21.94 9.08
CA LEU A 120 21.50 -22.39 7.72
C LEU A 120 20.68 -21.32 7.00
N SER A 121 21.08 -20.98 5.78
CA SER A 121 20.37 -20.00 4.95
C SER A 121 20.13 -20.58 3.56
N SER A 122 18.92 -20.42 3.04
CA SER A 122 18.65 -20.71 1.63
C SER A 122 19.33 -19.65 0.75
N ALA A 123 20.05 -20.11 -0.28
CA ALA A 123 20.70 -19.25 -1.28
C ALA A 123 19.90 -19.16 -2.59
N THR A 124 18.71 -19.77 -2.66
CA THR A 124 17.93 -19.91 -3.88
C THR A 124 16.51 -19.35 -3.75
N GLN A 125 16.00 -18.78 -4.83
CA GLN A 125 14.64 -18.23 -4.93
C GLN A 125 13.69 -19.17 -5.70
N ILE A 126 14.12 -20.38 -6.01
CA ILE A 126 13.29 -21.41 -6.66
C ILE A 126 12.95 -22.52 -5.67
N LEU A 127 11.82 -23.21 -5.92
CA LEU A 127 11.47 -24.40 -5.15
C LEU A 127 12.47 -25.50 -5.46
N ASP A 128 13.29 -25.85 -4.49
CA ASP A 128 14.38 -26.80 -4.66
C ASP A 128 14.70 -27.48 -3.31
N SER A 129 15.56 -28.49 -3.35
CA SER A 129 16.07 -29.16 -2.15
C SER A 129 17.60 -29.22 -2.11
N SER A 130 18.13 -29.18 -0.89
CA SER A 130 19.52 -29.47 -0.58
C SER A 130 19.61 -30.65 0.38
N THR A 131 20.75 -31.35 0.34
CA THR A 131 21.12 -32.29 1.38
C THR A 131 22.24 -31.69 2.22
N LEU A 132 22.03 -31.60 3.53
CA LEU A 132 23.07 -31.29 4.51
C LEU A 132 23.56 -32.59 5.12
N THR A 133 24.81 -32.96 4.81
CA THR A 133 25.48 -34.12 5.41
C THR A 133 26.25 -33.66 6.64
N ILE A 134 26.01 -34.33 7.76
CA ILE A 134 26.67 -34.12 9.04
C ILE A 134 27.57 -35.33 9.28
N THR A 135 28.86 -35.08 9.50
CA THR A 135 29.83 -36.14 9.78
C THR A 135 30.53 -35.84 11.10
N ALA A 136 30.43 -36.76 12.04
CA ALA A 136 31.16 -36.73 13.30
C ALA A 136 32.40 -37.62 13.19
N THR A 137 33.53 -37.09 13.65
CA THR A 137 34.83 -37.79 13.64
C THR A 137 35.50 -37.67 15.00
N SER A 138 36.02 -38.78 15.53
CA SER A 138 36.72 -38.84 16.80
C SER A 138 37.69 -40.02 16.83
N ALA A 139 38.68 -39.93 17.73
CA ALA A 139 39.47 -41.09 18.11
C ALA A 139 38.64 -42.11 18.92
N ASP A 140 37.53 -41.68 19.51
CA ASP A 140 36.52 -42.55 20.10
C ASP A 140 35.62 -43.10 18.98
N PRO A 141 35.73 -44.40 18.61
CA PRO A 141 35.06 -44.94 17.42
C PRO A 141 33.54 -44.87 17.48
N PHE A 142 32.95 -44.77 18.68
CA PHE A 142 31.51 -44.65 18.85
C PHE A 142 30.95 -43.39 18.18
N TYR A 143 31.72 -42.29 18.12
CA TYR A 143 31.27 -41.04 17.51
C TYR A 143 31.56 -40.93 16.00
N ASN A 144 32.19 -41.93 15.39
CA ASN A 144 32.49 -41.92 13.94
C ASN A 144 31.25 -42.31 13.13
N THR A 145 30.44 -41.31 12.79
CA THR A 145 29.15 -41.51 12.12
C THR A 145 28.85 -40.39 11.12
N SER A 146 27.93 -40.66 10.19
CA SER A 146 27.42 -39.66 9.26
C SER A 146 25.93 -39.84 9.03
N GLY A 147 25.25 -38.75 8.67
CA GLY A 147 23.91 -38.80 8.15
C GLY A 147 23.47 -37.48 7.55
N ALA A 148 22.29 -37.48 6.97
CA ALA A 148 21.86 -36.45 6.03
C ALA A 148 20.49 -35.87 6.40
N VAL A 149 20.38 -34.55 6.33
CA VAL A 149 19.13 -33.80 6.47
C VAL A 149 18.71 -33.31 5.09
N SER A 150 17.48 -33.60 4.70
CA SER A 150 16.87 -32.96 3.52
C SER A 150 16.35 -31.58 3.89
N ILE A 151 16.74 -30.57 3.12
CA ILE A 151 16.36 -29.18 3.29
C ILE A 151 15.53 -28.76 2.08
N SER A 152 14.30 -28.33 2.30
CA SER A 152 13.46 -27.70 1.28
C SER A 152 13.66 -26.19 1.31
N HIS A 153 13.88 -25.61 0.15
CA HIS A 153 13.97 -24.16 -0.04
C HIS A 153 12.65 -23.62 -0.53
N ILE A 154 12.17 -22.56 0.10
CA ILE A 154 10.92 -21.91 -0.28
C ILE A 154 11.11 -20.41 -0.41
N TYR A 155 10.33 -19.83 -1.31
CA TYR A 155 10.38 -18.42 -1.65
C TYR A 155 8.97 -17.87 -1.87
N MET A 156 8.78 -16.62 -1.45
CA MET A 156 7.58 -15.84 -1.72
C MET A 156 8.01 -14.40 -1.87
N ALA A 157 7.59 -13.73 -2.94
CA ALA A 157 7.76 -12.29 -3.10
C ALA A 157 6.67 -11.70 -3.97
N TYR A 158 6.33 -10.44 -3.71
CA TYR A 158 5.59 -9.63 -4.69
C TYR A 158 6.58 -8.88 -5.58
N THR A 159 6.16 -8.55 -6.80
CA THR A 159 6.91 -7.60 -7.63
C THR A 159 6.82 -6.20 -7.00
N GLY A 160 7.83 -5.84 -6.21
CA GLY A 160 7.83 -4.65 -5.37
C GLY A 160 7.41 -4.94 -3.92
N ASN A 161 7.78 -4.05 -3.00
CA ASN A 161 7.49 -4.17 -1.56
C ASN A 161 6.87 -2.91 -0.94
N SER A 162 6.72 -1.83 -1.73
CA SER A 162 6.11 -0.57 -1.33
C SER A 162 5.19 -0.08 -2.43
N PHE A 163 3.92 0.11 -2.10
CA PHE A 163 2.87 0.45 -3.03
C PHE A 163 2.14 1.71 -2.56
N VAL A 164 2.00 2.67 -3.46
CA VAL A 164 1.18 3.87 -3.27
C VAL A 164 0.00 3.77 -4.21
N PHE A 165 -1.22 3.76 -3.65
CA PHE A 165 -2.46 3.68 -4.41
C PHE A 165 -3.33 4.92 -4.17
N GLN A 166 -4.19 5.23 -5.13
CA GLN A 166 -5.13 6.34 -5.02
C GLN A 166 -6.50 5.83 -4.58
N GLN A 167 -7.12 6.52 -3.63
CA GLN A 167 -8.47 6.22 -3.16
C GLN A 167 -9.47 6.22 -4.32
N GLY A 168 -10.30 5.19 -4.41
CA GLY A 168 -11.33 5.06 -5.45
C GLY A 168 -10.80 4.66 -6.83
N VAL A 169 -9.49 4.41 -6.99
CA VAL A 169 -8.89 3.96 -8.25
C VAL A 169 -8.54 2.48 -8.17
N PRO A 170 -8.99 1.62 -9.11
CA PRO A 170 -8.61 0.21 -9.12
C PRO A 170 -7.11 0.02 -9.16
N ILE A 171 -6.58 -0.85 -8.29
CA ILE A 171 -5.14 -1.12 -8.26
C ILE A 171 -4.74 -2.12 -9.35
N PRO A 172 -3.50 -2.03 -9.86
CA PRO A 172 -2.89 -3.16 -10.55
C PRO A 172 -2.90 -4.38 -9.63
N THR A 173 -3.26 -5.53 -10.17
CA THR A 173 -3.31 -6.78 -9.41
C THR A 173 -1.90 -7.15 -8.92
N LEU A 174 -1.72 -7.24 -7.61
CA LEU A 174 -0.46 -7.66 -7.01
C LEU A 174 -0.42 -9.19 -6.98
N THR A 175 0.37 -9.78 -7.87
CA THR A 175 0.54 -11.23 -7.97
C THR A 175 1.87 -11.62 -7.35
N PRO A 176 1.90 -12.48 -6.32
CA PRO A 176 3.15 -12.97 -5.76
C PRO A 176 3.74 -14.10 -6.61
N ASP A 177 5.06 -14.17 -6.68
CA ASP A 177 5.79 -15.39 -7.03
C ASP A 177 5.91 -16.25 -5.77
N ILE A 178 5.37 -17.46 -5.81
CA ILE A 178 5.33 -18.39 -4.68
C ILE A 178 5.93 -19.72 -5.10
N GLN A 179 7.08 -20.04 -4.51
CA GLN A 179 7.82 -21.28 -4.67
C GLN A 179 7.62 -22.14 -3.41
N PHE A 180 6.37 -22.42 -3.10
CA PHE A 180 5.91 -23.17 -1.94
C PHE A 180 4.52 -23.76 -2.25
N SER A 181 4.29 -25.04 -1.99
CA SER A 181 2.95 -25.61 -2.10
C SER A 181 2.12 -25.25 -0.86
N PHE A 182 1.08 -24.45 -1.05
CA PHE A 182 0.21 -23.94 0.01
C PHE A 182 -1.27 -24.27 -0.25
N THR A 183 -2.09 -24.24 0.79
CA THR A 183 -3.55 -24.46 0.73
C THR A 183 -4.34 -23.18 0.94
N SER A 184 -3.76 -22.20 1.66
CA SER A 184 -4.44 -20.94 1.94
C SER A 184 -3.47 -19.81 2.22
N CYS A 185 -3.92 -18.58 2.01
CA CYS A 185 -3.24 -17.34 2.33
C CYS A 185 -4.04 -16.48 3.31
N SER A 186 -3.34 -15.72 4.15
CA SER A 186 -3.90 -14.71 5.04
C SER A 186 -3.06 -13.43 5.03
N VAL A 187 -3.61 -12.33 5.55
CA VAL A 187 -2.93 -11.04 5.64
C VAL A 187 -3.24 -10.36 6.97
N THR A 188 -2.21 -9.78 7.61
CA THR A 188 -2.33 -9.06 8.88
C THR A 188 -1.48 -7.77 8.86
N PRO A 189 -2.04 -6.60 9.27
CA PRO A 189 -3.44 -6.36 9.64
C PRO A 189 -4.41 -6.53 8.46
N SER A 190 -5.71 -6.35 8.67
CA SER A 190 -6.70 -6.38 7.58
C SER A 190 -6.39 -5.30 6.54
N LEU A 191 -6.43 -5.65 5.26
CA LEU A 191 -6.20 -4.71 4.16
C LEU A 191 -7.19 -3.52 4.22
N PRO A 192 -6.81 -2.34 3.67
CA PRO A 192 -7.71 -1.20 3.56
C PRO A 192 -9.03 -1.60 2.89
N SER A 193 -10.15 -1.05 3.36
CA SER A 193 -11.47 -1.36 2.80
C SER A 193 -11.47 -1.23 1.28
N GLY A 194 -12.08 -2.20 0.58
CA GLY A 194 -12.13 -2.26 -0.88
C GLY A 194 -10.93 -2.95 -1.53
N LEU A 195 -9.84 -3.22 -0.79
CA LEU A 195 -8.82 -4.20 -1.18
C LEU A 195 -9.11 -5.56 -0.55
N SER A 196 -8.70 -6.62 -1.24
CA SER A 196 -8.92 -8.00 -0.80
C SER A 196 -7.73 -8.88 -1.16
N LEU A 197 -7.48 -9.88 -0.32
CA LEU A 197 -6.56 -10.98 -0.61
C LEU A 197 -7.37 -12.17 -1.10
N ASN A 198 -7.04 -12.69 -2.28
CA ASN A 198 -7.51 -14.00 -2.68
C ASN A 198 -6.77 -15.07 -1.86
N THR A 199 -7.50 -15.75 -0.98
CA THR A 199 -6.92 -16.73 -0.05
C THR A 199 -6.38 -17.98 -0.73
N SER A 200 -6.73 -18.26 -1.99
CA SER A 200 -6.23 -19.43 -2.72
C SER A 200 -5.01 -19.13 -3.60
N THR A 201 -4.78 -17.86 -3.95
CA THR A 201 -3.68 -17.46 -4.85
C THR A 201 -2.70 -16.45 -4.23
N CYS A 202 -3.00 -15.97 -3.01
CA CYS A 202 -2.31 -14.85 -2.36
C CYS A 202 -2.35 -13.55 -3.21
N VAL A 203 -3.21 -13.42 -4.21
CA VAL A 203 -3.28 -12.20 -5.02
C VAL A 203 -3.98 -11.08 -4.25
N ILE A 204 -3.42 -9.87 -4.25
CA ILE A 204 -4.08 -8.67 -3.71
C ILE A 204 -4.66 -7.84 -4.86
N SER A 205 -5.96 -7.55 -4.79
CA SER A 205 -6.68 -6.77 -5.80
C SER A 205 -7.84 -5.98 -5.19
N GLY A 206 -8.33 -4.98 -5.92
CA GLY A 206 -9.53 -4.24 -5.56
C GLY A 206 -9.43 -2.75 -5.87
N THR A 207 -10.25 -1.97 -5.18
CA THR A 207 -10.29 -0.50 -5.26
C THR A 207 -10.36 0.04 -3.84
N PRO A 208 -9.35 0.77 -3.34
CA PRO A 208 -9.33 1.21 -1.95
C PRO A 208 -10.41 2.27 -1.71
N THR A 209 -11.36 1.99 -0.82
CA THR A 209 -12.48 2.88 -0.44
C THR A 209 -12.41 3.32 1.02
N GLY A 210 -11.53 2.72 1.83
CA GLY A 210 -11.42 2.93 3.29
C GLY A 210 -10.84 4.26 3.77
N GLY A 211 -10.67 5.25 2.89
CA GLY A 211 -10.05 6.53 3.22
C GLY A 211 -8.54 6.58 2.95
N ILE A 212 -7.95 7.73 3.25
CA ILE A 212 -6.52 8.01 3.12
C ILE A 212 -5.79 7.34 4.29
N GLN A 213 -4.64 6.74 4.01
CA GLN A 213 -3.84 6.00 4.98
C GLN A 213 -2.34 6.21 4.71
N PRO A 214 -1.51 6.43 5.74
CA PRO A 214 -0.06 6.43 5.60
C PRO A 214 0.47 5.02 5.27
N ALA A 215 1.71 4.92 4.79
CA ALA A 215 2.37 3.65 4.52
C ALA A 215 2.28 2.69 5.73
N THR A 216 1.58 1.57 5.53
CA THR A 216 1.34 0.54 6.56
C THR A 216 1.84 -0.79 6.06
N THR A 217 2.58 -1.52 6.90
CA THR A 217 3.12 -2.84 6.56
C THR A 217 2.09 -3.94 6.81
N TYR A 218 1.85 -4.75 5.79
CA TYR A 218 0.99 -5.93 5.80
C TYR A 218 1.83 -7.18 5.61
N ALA A 219 1.68 -8.15 6.51
CA ALA A 219 2.31 -9.46 6.41
C ALA A 219 1.34 -10.43 5.73
N VAL A 220 1.63 -10.80 4.48
CA VAL A 220 0.92 -11.85 3.75
C VAL A 220 1.55 -13.19 4.09
N THR A 221 0.75 -14.15 4.53
CA THR A 221 1.19 -15.49 4.94
C THR A 221 0.58 -16.53 4.02
N ALA A 222 1.38 -17.36 3.36
CA ALA A 222 0.92 -18.57 2.68
C ALA A 222 1.20 -19.79 3.57
N THR A 223 0.22 -20.68 3.75
CA THR A 223 0.32 -21.87 4.62
C THR A 223 -0.25 -23.12 3.96
N ASN A 224 0.33 -24.28 4.28
CA ASN A 224 -0.21 -25.60 3.94
C ASN A 224 -0.77 -26.36 5.16
N GLY A 225 -1.03 -25.65 6.26
CA GLY A 225 -1.52 -26.21 7.53
C GLY A 225 -0.40 -26.58 8.50
N THR A 226 0.77 -27.02 7.99
CA THR A 226 1.93 -27.39 8.82
C THR A 226 3.06 -26.37 8.73
N ASN A 227 3.28 -25.84 7.53
CA ASN A 227 4.36 -24.90 7.22
C ASN A 227 3.80 -23.61 6.64
N PHE A 228 4.54 -22.52 6.81
CA PHE A 228 4.13 -21.21 6.30
C PHE A 228 5.31 -20.37 5.83
N ILE A 229 5.06 -19.46 4.89
CA ILE A 229 5.97 -18.40 4.45
C ILE A 229 5.27 -17.05 4.51
N ASN A 230 6.00 -16.02 4.92
CA ASN A 230 5.47 -14.67 5.06
C ASN A 230 6.23 -13.72 4.16
N GLN A 231 5.51 -12.79 3.55
CA GLN A 231 6.07 -11.66 2.82
C GLN A 231 5.42 -10.36 3.28
N ASN A 232 6.24 -9.37 3.57
CA ASN A 232 5.77 -8.04 3.92
C ASN A 232 5.56 -7.20 2.66
N VAL A 233 4.45 -6.47 2.62
CA VAL A 233 4.14 -5.43 1.63
C VAL A 233 3.75 -4.16 2.36
N SER A 234 4.28 -3.02 1.95
CA SER A 234 3.87 -1.70 2.46
C SER A 234 2.83 -1.09 1.53
N ILE A 235 1.69 -0.65 2.06
CA ILE A 235 0.61 -0.01 1.29
C ILE A 235 0.28 1.35 1.90
N GLN A 236 0.33 2.39 1.06
CA GLN A 236 -0.12 3.75 1.33
C GLN A 236 -1.32 4.07 0.42
N ILE A 237 -2.36 4.70 0.98
CA ILE A 237 -3.52 5.18 0.22
C ILE A 237 -3.52 6.70 0.24
N GLU A 238 -3.38 7.30 -0.93
CA GLU A 238 -3.41 8.75 -1.14
C GLU A 238 -4.77 9.20 -1.69
N PRO A 239 -5.18 10.46 -1.48
CA PRO A 239 -6.37 11.00 -2.11
C PRO A 239 -6.23 10.99 -3.64
N ASN A 240 -7.32 10.66 -4.34
CA ASN A 240 -7.41 10.94 -5.77
C ASN A 240 -7.74 12.43 -5.96
N VAL A 241 -6.87 13.16 -6.66
CA VAL A 241 -6.93 14.62 -6.80
C VAL A 241 -7.05 15.02 -8.27
N TYR A 242 -7.74 16.12 -8.52
CA TYR A 242 -8.02 16.65 -9.85
C TYR A 242 -7.40 18.03 -10.00
N LYS A 243 -6.74 18.27 -11.13
CA LYS A 243 -5.98 19.50 -11.34
C LYS A 243 -6.86 20.61 -11.91
N VAL A 244 -6.57 21.83 -11.47
CA VAL A 244 -7.13 23.06 -12.03
C VAL A 244 -5.97 23.96 -12.43
N PHE A 245 -6.06 24.58 -13.59
CA PHE A 245 -5.08 25.56 -14.04
C PHE A 245 -5.73 26.74 -14.74
N VAL A 246 -5.03 27.87 -14.76
CA VAL A 246 -5.36 29.03 -15.58
C VAL A 246 -4.54 28.95 -16.86
N THR A 247 -5.19 29.15 -18.02
CA THR A 247 -4.52 29.08 -19.33
C THR A 247 -3.30 29.99 -19.42
N ALA A 248 -2.36 29.65 -20.29
CA ALA A 248 -1.27 30.55 -20.66
C ALA A 248 -1.75 31.64 -21.62
N ALA A 249 -2.67 31.27 -22.54
CA ALA A 249 -3.24 32.20 -23.50
C ALA A 249 -4.49 32.91 -22.96
N THR A 250 -4.77 34.09 -23.52
CA THR A 250 -6.03 34.81 -23.35
C THR A 250 -6.88 34.72 -24.62
N TYR A 251 -8.19 34.86 -24.45
CA TYR A 251 -9.18 34.73 -25.51
C TYR A 251 -10.29 35.76 -25.36
N ASP A 252 -10.83 36.23 -26.47
CA ASP A 252 -12.06 37.01 -26.47
C ASP A 252 -13.27 36.13 -26.06
N GLY A 253 -14.47 36.72 -26.06
CA GLY A 253 -15.71 36.04 -25.70
C GLY A 253 -16.19 34.99 -26.71
N ASN A 254 -15.67 34.97 -27.94
CA ASN A 254 -16.02 33.95 -28.93
C ASN A 254 -15.10 32.74 -28.79
N LEU A 255 -15.42 31.89 -27.83
CA LEU A 255 -14.69 30.67 -27.56
C LEU A 255 -15.07 29.53 -28.52
N SER A 256 -15.93 29.78 -29.52
CA SER A 256 -16.63 28.75 -30.31
C SER A 256 -17.55 27.90 -29.43
N GLY A 257 -18.24 28.55 -28.49
CA GLY A 257 -19.10 27.92 -27.51
C GLY A 257 -18.33 27.12 -26.45
N ILE A 258 -19.07 26.38 -25.62
CA ILE A 258 -18.51 25.57 -24.53
C ILE A 258 -17.53 24.50 -25.05
N ALA A 259 -17.87 23.81 -26.15
CA ALA A 259 -17.00 22.79 -26.72
C ALA A 259 -15.66 23.38 -27.21
N GLY A 260 -15.69 24.56 -27.82
CA GLY A 260 -14.48 25.27 -28.23
C GLY A 260 -13.65 25.75 -27.04
N ALA A 261 -14.29 26.21 -25.95
CA ALA A 261 -13.60 26.56 -24.71
C ALA A 261 -12.89 25.35 -24.09
N ASP A 262 -13.54 24.19 -24.07
CA ASP A 262 -12.92 22.94 -23.60
C ASP A 262 -11.74 22.53 -24.50
N ALA A 263 -11.88 22.65 -25.82
CA ALA A 263 -10.79 22.37 -26.76
C ALA A 263 -9.58 23.30 -26.51
N LYS A 264 -9.81 24.59 -26.22
CA LYS A 264 -8.76 25.53 -25.84
C LYS A 264 -8.05 25.10 -24.55
N CYS A 265 -8.79 24.70 -23.52
CA CYS A 265 -8.19 24.12 -22.31
C CYS A 265 -7.31 22.90 -22.61
N ASN A 266 -7.75 22.01 -23.50
CA ASN A 266 -6.98 20.79 -23.81
C ASN A 266 -5.78 21.03 -24.74
N ALA A 267 -5.69 22.21 -25.37
CA ALA A 267 -4.59 22.61 -26.25
C ALA A 267 -3.62 23.60 -25.59
N ASP A 268 -3.94 24.12 -24.40
CA ASP A 268 -3.17 25.18 -23.75
C ASP A 268 -1.82 24.68 -23.21
N ALA A 269 -0.80 25.54 -23.26
CA ALA A 269 0.55 25.22 -22.83
C ALA A 269 0.68 24.92 -21.32
N ASN A 270 -0.22 25.44 -20.48
CA ASN A 270 -0.24 25.15 -19.05
C ASN A 270 -0.97 23.85 -18.70
N LYS A 271 -1.57 23.15 -19.69
CA LYS A 271 -2.27 21.89 -19.43
C LYS A 271 -1.28 20.83 -18.91
N PRO A 272 -1.62 20.13 -17.81
CA PRO A 272 -0.87 18.95 -17.37
C PRO A 272 -0.78 17.87 -18.45
N SER A 273 0.28 17.05 -18.37
CA SER A 273 0.58 15.99 -19.33
C SER A 273 -0.50 14.90 -19.43
N THR A 274 -1.26 14.69 -18.36
CA THR A 274 -2.39 13.75 -18.29
C THR A 274 -3.71 14.50 -18.13
N GLY A 275 -4.83 13.78 -18.19
CA GLY A 275 -6.16 14.31 -17.91
C GLY A 275 -6.83 15.00 -19.10
N THR A 276 -8.16 15.08 -19.03
CA THR A 276 -8.99 15.89 -19.93
C THR A 276 -9.60 17.04 -19.14
N TYR A 277 -9.68 18.21 -19.76
CA TYR A 277 -10.07 19.44 -19.07
C TYR A 277 -11.29 20.08 -19.70
N LYS A 278 -12.11 20.71 -18.86
CA LYS A 278 -13.21 21.57 -19.30
C LYS A 278 -13.01 22.99 -18.77
N ALA A 279 -13.43 23.97 -19.55
CA ALA A 279 -13.45 25.36 -19.12
C ALA A 279 -14.56 25.58 -18.08
N MET A 280 -14.23 26.22 -16.96
CA MET A 280 -15.15 26.61 -15.90
C MET A 280 -15.94 27.83 -16.36
N LEU A 281 -17.02 27.55 -17.11
CA LEU A 281 -17.88 28.54 -17.73
C LEU A 281 -19.34 28.16 -17.55
N THR A 282 -20.19 29.16 -17.42
CA THR A 282 -21.64 29.01 -17.50
C THR A 282 -22.13 29.41 -18.89
N ALA A 283 -23.05 28.63 -19.44
CA ALA A 283 -23.67 28.81 -20.75
C ALA A 283 -25.12 28.33 -20.69
N GLY A 284 -25.99 29.13 -20.08
CA GLY A 284 -27.44 28.96 -20.10
C GLY A 284 -27.92 27.54 -19.79
N THR A 285 -28.39 26.83 -20.82
CA THR A 285 -28.91 25.45 -20.77
C THR A 285 -27.89 24.38 -21.19
N ILE A 286 -26.71 24.77 -21.66
CA ILE A 286 -25.65 23.88 -22.17
C ILE A 286 -24.69 23.45 -21.06
N ARG A 287 -24.26 24.41 -20.23
CA ARG A 287 -23.42 24.15 -19.06
C ARG A 287 -23.81 25.09 -17.93
N ARG A 288 -24.15 24.55 -16.77
CA ARG A 288 -24.62 25.35 -15.63
C ARG A 288 -24.32 24.64 -14.31
N ALA A 289 -23.91 25.41 -13.31
CA ALA A 289 -23.84 24.95 -11.93
C ALA A 289 -25.24 24.94 -11.31
N CYS A 290 -25.82 26.12 -11.06
CA CYS A 290 -27.14 26.22 -10.42
C CYS A 290 -28.15 26.96 -11.30
N SER A 291 -29.41 26.54 -11.21
CA SER A 291 -30.57 27.29 -11.70
C SER A 291 -31.19 28.19 -10.63
N THR A 292 -30.96 27.88 -9.35
CA THR A 292 -31.37 28.66 -8.17
C THR A 292 -30.16 29.14 -7.38
N ASP A 293 -30.36 30.03 -6.40
CA ASP A 293 -29.25 30.60 -5.62
C ASP A 293 -28.57 29.52 -4.80
N ASN A 294 -27.24 29.37 -4.96
CA ASN A 294 -26.45 28.30 -4.34
C ASN A 294 -27.04 26.88 -4.52
N CYS A 295 -27.79 26.64 -5.60
CA CYS A 295 -28.49 25.36 -5.85
C CYS A 295 -29.44 24.98 -4.70
N GLY A 296 -30.08 25.96 -4.03
CA GLY A 296 -30.97 25.76 -2.87
C GLY A 296 -32.45 25.54 -3.20
N GLY A 297 -32.79 25.17 -4.44
CA GLY A 297 -34.17 24.99 -4.90
C GLY A 297 -34.89 23.77 -4.30
N SER A 298 -36.18 23.64 -4.60
CA SER A 298 -36.96 22.43 -4.22
C SER A 298 -36.68 21.30 -5.21
N GLY A 299 -35.66 20.50 -4.88
CA GLY A 299 -35.12 19.40 -5.68
C GLY A 299 -33.72 19.11 -5.18
N ALA A 300 -33.24 17.87 -5.23
CA ALA A 300 -31.90 17.56 -4.73
C ALA A 300 -30.84 18.48 -5.37
N ASN A 301 -30.01 19.12 -4.54
CA ASN A 301 -29.13 20.24 -4.94
C ASN A 301 -28.16 19.90 -6.11
N ASP A 302 -27.92 18.62 -6.39
CA ASP A 302 -27.11 18.10 -7.51
C ASP A 302 -27.86 18.04 -8.85
N SER A 303 -29.19 18.02 -8.82
CA SER A 303 -30.05 17.85 -9.98
C SER A 303 -30.19 19.11 -10.84
N GLU A 304 -29.71 20.26 -10.35
CA GLU A 304 -29.71 21.53 -11.10
C GLU A 304 -28.56 21.66 -12.10
N ASN A 305 -27.49 20.88 -11.89
CA ASN A 305 -26.27 20.90 -12.68
C ASN A 305 -26.55 20.40 -14.11
N ILE A 306 -25.97 21.08 -15.10
CA ILE A 306 -25.89 20.59 -16.47
C ILE A 306 -24.43 20.61 -16.90
N LEU A 307 -23.85 19.43 -17.17
CA LEU A 307 -22.45 19.25 -17.61
C LEU A 307 -21.45 20.09 -16.81
N TRP A 308 -21.68 20.22 -15.50
CA TRP A 308 -20.90 21.06 -14.62
C TRP A 308 -19.48 20.49 -14.41
N VAL A 309 -18.50 21.39 -14.22
CA VAL A 309 -17.07 21.02 -14.26
C VAL A 309 -16.52 20.56 -12.92
N PHE A 310 -17.09 21.03 -11.81
CA PHE A 310 -16.73 20.61 -10.46
C PHE A 310 -17.70 19.53 -9.99
N GLN A 311 -17.19 18.39 -9.55
CA GLN A 311 -18.02 17.24 -9.19
C GLN A 311 -17.89 16.93 -7.69
N SER A 312 -18.99 16.43 -7.12
CA SER A 312 -19.01 15.99 -5.73
C SER A 312 -18.03 14.84 -5.48
N GLY A 313 -17.49 14.76 -4.26
CA GLY A 313 -16.55 13.72 -3.85
C GLY A 313 -15.13 13.87 -4.43
N ARG A 314 -14.86 14.94 -5.18
CA ARG A 314 -13.53 15.24 -5.72
C ARG A 314 -12.78 16.29 -4.93
N ILE A 315 -11.47 16.15 -4.91
CA ILE A 315 -10.53 17.12 -4.33
C ILE A 315 -9.81 17.79 -5.49
N TYR A 316 -9.94 19.11 -5.59
CA TYR A 316 -9.28 19.88 -6.63
C TYR A 316 -8.03 20.57 -6.08
N ILE A 317 -6.94 20.48 -6.83
CA ILE A 317 -5.64 21.10 -6.52
C ILE A 317 -5.18 21.98 -7.69
N ARG A 318 -4.35 22.96 -7.40
CA ARG A 318 -3.75 23.81 -8.42
C ARG A 318 -2.64 23.04 -9.14
N ALA A 319 -2.65 23.08 -10.47
CA ALA A 319 -1.77 22.23 -11.28
C ALA A 319 -0.27 22.54 -11.14
N ASN A 320 0.09 23.80 -10.87
CA ASN A 320 1.47 24.27 -10.88
C ASN A 320 2.25 23.93 -9.59
N ASP A 321 1.58 23.93 -8.44
CA ASP A 321 2.22 23.77 -7.12
C ASP A 321 1.48 22.82 -6.18
N SER A 322 0.43 22.16 -6.66
CA SER A 322 -0.38 21.19 -5.91
C SER A 322 -1.07 21.75 -4.67
N ALA A 323 -1.22 23.07 -4.56
CA ALA A 323 -1.98 23.67 -3.47
C ALA A 323 -3.43 23.18 -3.50
N SER A 324 -3.97 22.78 -2.34
CA SER A 324 -5.39 22.42 -2.21
C SER A 324 -6.26 23.63 -2.54
N LEU A 325 -7.14 23.49 -3.53
CA LEU A 325 -8.08 24.55 -3.89
C LEU A 325 -9.40 24.36 -3.16
N LEU A 326 -10.12 23.30 -3.48
CA LEU A 326 -11.48 23.11 -3.00
C LEU A 326 -11.93 21.64 -3.04
N SER A 327 -12.92 21.33 -2.22
CA SER A 327 -13.73 20.11 -2.31
C SER A 327 -15.19 20.52 -2.43
N PRO A 328 -15.87 20.28 -3.56
CA PRO A 328 -17.23 20.78 -3.77
C PRO A 328 -18.26 20.08 -2.87
N SER A 329 -19.40 20.73 -2.66
CA SER A 329 -20.57 20.13 -2.04
C SER A 329 -21.17 19.00 -2.88
N ALA A 330 -22.26 18.40 -2.39
CA ALA A 330 -23.08 17.46 -3.19
C ALA A 330 -23.49 18.06 -4.54
N ALA A 331 -23.71 19.37 -4.60
CA ALA A 331 -24.12 20.11 -5.79
C ALA A 331 -22.96 20.53 -6.72
N GLY A 332 -21.72 20.12 -6.44
CA GLY A 332 -20.57 20.51 -7.27
C GLY A 332 -20.16 21.98 -7.12
N ILE A 333 -20.51 22.63 -6.01
CA ILE A 333 -20.23 24.06 -5.77
C ILE A 333 -19.58 24.31 -4.40
N LEU A 334 -19.13 25.55 -4.16
CA LEU A 334 -18.84 26.10 -2.84
C LEU A 334 -19.95 27.11 -2.45
N PRO A 335 -20.84 26.80 -1.49
CA PRO A 335 -21.90 27.73 -1.10
C PRO A 335 -21.32 29.07 -0.64
N ALA A 336 -21.80 30.16 -1.23
CA ALA A 336 -21.45 31.52 -0.83
C ALA A 336 -22.53 32.09 0.11
N ASP A 337 -22.11 32.77 1.17
CA ASP A 337 -23.01 33.55 2.01
C ASP A 337 -23.45 34.85 1.32
N GLY A 338 -24.41 35.57 1.91
CA GLY A 338 -24.90 36.85 1.38
C GLY A 338 -23.85 37.97 1.30
N SER A 339 -22.64 37.77 1.83
CA SER A 339 -21.50 38.67 1.68
C SER A 339 -20.53 38.23 0.59
N GLY A 340 -20.82 37.13 -0.12
CA GLY A 340 -19.98 36.57 -1.16
C GLY A 340 -18.76 35.82 -0.63
N ASN A 341 -18.79 35.34 0.62
CA ASN A 341 -17.71 34.53 1.18
C ASN A 341 -18.08 33.04 1.19
N PHE A 342 -17.10 32.18 0.96
CA PHE A 342 -17.24 30.73 1.12
C PHE A 342 -17.00 30.38 2.59
N THR A 343 -18.04 30.45 3.43
CA THR A 343 -17.91 30.32 4.90
C THR A 343 -18.48 29.01 5.45
N THR A 344 -19.13 28.21 4.61
CA THR A 344 -19.80 26.98 5.04
C THR A 344 -18.78 25.85 5.23
N ASN A 345 -18.54 25.38 6.45
CA ASN A 345 -17.67 24.22 6.70
C ASN A 345 -18.27 22.95 6.04
N PRO A 346 -17.51 22.11 5.28
CA PRO A 346 -16.09 22.20 4.91
C PRO A 346 -15.79 22.83 3.53
N TYR A 347 -16.74 23.58 2.98
CA TYR A 347 -16.70 24.15 1.63
C TYR A 347 -16.00 25.51 1.61
N TYR A 348 -14.69 25.47 1.41
CA TYR A 348 -13.82 26.63 1.29
C TYR A 348 -13.04 26.62 -0.02
N LEU A 349 -12.67 27.82 -0.50
CA LEU A 349 -11.60 27.98 -1.47
C LEU A 349 -10.31 28.26 -0.69
N ASN A 350 -9.59 27.19 -0.36
CA ASN A 350 -8.43 27.22 0.54
C ASN A 350 -7.28 28.07 -0.03
N HIS A 351 -7.10 28.03 -1.35
CA HIS A 351 -6.13 28.84 -2.06
C HIS A 351 -6.77 29.42 -3.32
N SER A 352 -6.25 30.56 -3.77
CA SER A 352 -6.66 31.19 -5.02
C SER A 352 -6.29 30.32 -6.24
N PHE A 353 -6.98 30.49 -7.36
CA PHE A 353 -6.75 29.65 -8.54
C PHE A 353 -5.39 29.87 -9.25
N ASP A 354 -4.68 30.95 -8.95
CA ASP A 354 -3.32 31.23 -9.41
C ASP A 354 -2.46 31.73 -8.24
N SER A 355 -1.20 31.30 -8.17
CA SER A 355 -0.22 31.74 -7.16
C SER A 355 0.66 32.91 -7.60
N GLY A 356 0.47 33.42 -8.82
CA GLY A 356 1.23 34.55 -9.35
C GLY A 356 0.91 35.87 -8.63
N SER A 357 1.87 36.78 -8.64
CA SER A 357 1.73 38.12 -8.08
C SER A 357 0.89 39.06 -8.95
N THR A 358 0.75 38.76 -10.23
CA THR A 358 -0.10 39.52 -11.16
C THR A 358 -1.49 38.90 -11.20
N MET A 359 -2.50 39.72 -10.90
CA MET A 359 -3.90 39.30 -11.00
C MET A 359 -4.23 38.94 -12.45
N LYS A 360 -4.71 37.71 -12.65
CA LYS A 360 -5.31 37.26 -13.91
C LYS A 360 -6.82 37.29 -13.76
N GLU A 361 -7.49 37.69 -14.82
CA GLU A 361 -8.94 37.56 -14.93
C GLU A 361 -9.28 36.51 -15.99
N TYR A 362 -10.22 35.64 -15.68
CA TYR A 362 -10.67 34.58 -16.58
C TYR A 362 -12.18 34.61 -16.74
N TRP A 363 -12.65 34.21 -17.92
CA TRP A 363 -14.07 34.09 -18.21
C TRP A 363 -14.75 33.07 -17.29
N THR A 364 -15.98 33.37 -16.85
CA THR A 364 -16.81 32.51 -15.98
C THR A 364 -18.31 32.55 -16.32
N GLY A 365 -18.87 33.74 -16.53
CA GLY A 365 -20.29 33.93 -16.85
C GLY A 365 -21.25 34.00 -15.64
N PHE A 366 -20.77 33.99 -14.39
CA PHE A 366 -21.65 33.91 -13.21
C PHE A 366 -22.37 35.20 -12.82
N ALA A 367 -23.52 35.08 -12.16
CA ALA A 367 -24.23 36.20 -11.55
C ALA A 367 -23.54 36.73 -10.28
N GLN A 368 -23.83 37.99 -9.93
CA GLN A 368 -23.20 38.69 -8.79
C GLN A 368 -23.87 38.38 -7.44
N THR A 369 -25.19 38.42 -7.38
CA THR A 369 -25.98 38.24 -6.14
C THR A 369 -26.74 36.93 -6.09
N ASN A 370 -26.89 36.27 -7.24
CA ASN A 370 -27.52 34.96 -7.38
C ASN A 370 -26.41 33.93 -7.55
N TYR A 371 -25.77 33.56 -6.45
CA TYR A 371 -24.54 32.79 -6.42
C TYR A 371 -24.68 31.47 -7.21
N TRP A 372 -23.65 31.18 -8.01
CA TRP A 372 -23.55 30.02 -8.90
C TRP A 372 -24.57 29.93 -10.05
N GLN A 373 -25.42 30.94 -10.23
CA GLN A 373 -26.30 31.01 -11.39
C GLN A 373 -25.60 31.62 -12.62
N ASN A 374 -26.06 31.20 -13.80
CA ASN A 374 -25.64 31.78 -15.08
C ASN A 374 -26.10 33.24 -15.20
N SER A 375 -25.25 34.08 -15.79
CA SER A 375 -25.55 35.48 -16.12
C SER A 375 -24.99 35.79 -17.50
N PHE A 376 -24.26 36.90 -17.64
CA PHE A 376 -23.74 37.36 -18.93
C PHE A 376 -22.49 36.58 -19.35
N ASN A 377 -22.60 35.89 -20.48
CA ASN A 377 -21.65 34.86 -20.93
C ASN A 377 -21.31 35.01 -22.42
N CYS A 378 -21.33 36.24 -22.95
CA CYS A 378 -21.01 36.54 -24.36
C CYS A 378 -21.78 35.66 -25.37
N ASN A 379 -23.10 35.61 -25.19
CA ASN A 379 -24.01 34.79 -26.00
C ASN A 379 -23.58 33.31 -26.03
N ASP A 380 -23.52 32.69 -24.85
CA ASP A 380 -23.01 31.32 -24.67
C ASP A 380 -21.63 31.09 -25.31
N TRP A 381 -20.77 32.11 -25.19
CA TRP A 381 -19.39 32.15 -25.67
C TRP A 381 -19.24 32.02 -27.19
N THR A 382 -20.19 32.58 -27.94
CA THR A 382 -20.16 32.64 -29.41
C THR A 382 -19.94 34.06 -29.94
N ASP A 383 -19.90 35.05 -29.07
CA ASP A 383 -19.73 36.46 -29.44
C ASP A 383 -18.42 37.04 -28.88
N GLY A 384 -17.59 37.56 -29.77
CA GLY A 384 -16.30 38.20 -29.47
C GLY A 384 -16.28 39.68 -29.87
N THR A 385 -17.44 40.26 -30.18
CA THR A 385 -17.55 41.57 -30.82
C THR A 385 -18.28 42.58 -29.96
N THR A 386 -19.20 42.13 -29.09
CA THR A 386 -20.00 43.04 -28.27
C THR A 386 -19.14 43.82 -27.26
N THR A 387 -19.05 45.13 -27.52
CA THR A 387 -18.47 46.14 -26.62
C THR A 387 -19.52 46.60 -25.61
N SER A 388 -20.02 45.69 -24.78
CA SER A 388 -21.13 46.02 -23.87
C SER A 388 -20.70 46.74 -22.59
N PRO A 389 -21.58 47.59 -22.01
CA PRO A 389 -21.42 48.15 -20.68
C PRO A 389 -21.50 47.07 -19.58
N ALA A 390 -21.27 47.47 -18.33
CA ALA A 390 -21.18 46.64 -17.14
C ALA A 390 -22.32 45.62 -16.89
N SER A 391 -23.43 45.68 -17.64
CA SER A 391 -24.59 44.79 -17.51
C SER A 391 -24.83 43.82 -18.66
N ASN A 392 -24.13 43.85 -19.81
CA ASN A 392 -24.50 42.98 -20.96
C ASN A 392 -23.32 42.19 -21.56
N GLY A 393 -22.10 42.41 -21.07
CA GLY A 393 -20.91 41.69 -21.53
C GLY A 393 -20.51 40.54 -20.62
N GLY A 394 -19.52 39.73 -21.01
CA GLY A 394 -19.10 38.54 -20.27
C GLY A 394 -18.69 38.83 -18.81
N ARG A 395 -18.81 37.83 -17.95
CA ARG A 395 -18.34 37.90 -16.55
C ARG A 395 -17.02 37.17 -16.38
N VAL A 396 -16.17 37.73 -15.52
CA VAL A 396 -14.87 37.16 -15.18
C VAL A 396 -14.74 36.90 -13.68
N GLY A 397 -13.84 36.00 -13.30
CA GLY A 397 -13.34 35.79 -11.94
C GLY A 397 -11.91 36.31 -11.76
N ALA A 398 -11.49 36.55 -10.51
CA ALA A 398 -10.15 37.01 -10.17
C ALA A 398 -9.27 35.86 -9.64
N SER A 399 -8.07 35.70 -10.20
CA SER A 399 -7.20 34.56 -9.89
C SER A 399 -6.53 34.57 -8.52
N ASN A 400 -6.54 35.72 -7.84
CA ASN A 400 -5.90 35.95 -6.53
C ASN A 400 -6.91 36.06 -5.39
N SER A 401 -8.20 35.79 -5.64
CA SER A 401 -9.23 35.79 -4.60
C SER A 401 -9.51 34.39 -4.07
N THR A 402 -9.94 34.31 -2.82
CA THR A 402 -10.42 33.11 -2.12
C THR A 402 -11.91 33.20 -1.72
N ASN A 403 -12.60 34.26 -2.12
CA ASN A 403 -14.06 34.41 -1.95
C ASN A 403 -14.78 34.34 -3.31
N TYR A 404 -16.07 34.65 -3.34
CA TYR A 404 -16.87 34.56 -4.58
C TYR A 404 -16.34 35.46 -5.71
N SER A 405 -15.48 36.45 -5.43
CA SER A 405 -14.77 37.23 -6.46
C SER A 405 -13.86 36.37 -7.33
N ALA A 406 -13.44 35.19 -6.84
CA ALA A 406 -12.74 34.19 -7.65
C ALA A 406 -13.61 33.67 -8.80
N LEU A 407 -14.93 33.65 -8.64
CA LEU A 407 -15.86 33.27 -9.70
C LEU A 407 -16.46 34.48 -10.41
N ARG A 408 -16.59 35.60 -9.70
CA ARG A 408 -17.23 36.81 -10.20
C ARG A 408 -16.62 38.10 -9.65
N ASN A 409 -15.74 38.73 -10.42
CA ASN A 409 -15.07 39.98 -10.09
C ASN A 409 -15.64 41.20 -10.84
N GLY A 410 -15.95 42.26 -10.11
CA GLY A 410 -16.28 43.59 -10.67
C GLY A 410 -17.51 43.62 -11.59
N GLY A 411 -17.51 44.53 -12.57
CA GLY A 411 -18.59 44.71 -13.55
C GLY A 411 -18.54 43.72 -14.72
N GLY A 412 -19.34 43.96 -15.75
CA GLY A 412 -19.31 43.21 -17.01
C GLY A 412 -18.11 43.62 -17.86
N ARG A 413 -17.57 42.69 -18.63
CA ARG A 413 -16.42 42.90 -19.51
C ARG A 413 -16.87 42.92 -20.97
N SER A 414 -16.15 43.67 -21.80
CA SER A 414 -16.35 43.61 -23.25
C SER A 414 -16.07 42.20 -23.75
N CYS A 415 -16.95 41.64 -24.57
CA CYS A 415 -16.71 40.34 -25.19
C CYS A 415 -15.59 40.40 -26.22
N SER A 416 -15.18 41.58 -26.69
CA SER A 416 -14.00 41.76 -27.54
C SER A 416 -12.67 41.86 -26.78
N ALA A 417 -12.70 41.97 -25.45
CA ALA A 417 -11.49 41.97 -24.63
C ALA A 417 -11.04 40.54 -24.35
N THR A 418 -9.73 40.32 -24.23
CA THR A 418 -9.18 38.98 -24.02
C THR A 418 -8.93 38.69 -22.55
N TYR A 419 -9.37 37.51 -22.09
CA TYR A 419 -9.17 37.02 -20.73
C TYR A 419 -8.75 35.55 -20.74
N TYR A 420 -8.21 35.06 -19.61
CA TYR A 420 -7.81 33.66 -19.48
C TYR A 420 -9.04 32.73 -19.38
N LEU A 421 -8.81 31.42 -19.37
CA LEU A 421 -9.79 30.42 -18.97
C LEU A 421 -9.30 29.71 -17.71
N LEU A 422 -10.24 29.33 -16.84
CA LEU A 422 -9.98 28.40 -15.75
C LEU A 422 -10.37 26.99 -16.20
N CYS A 423 -9.40 26.09 -16.26
CA CYS A 423 -9.55 24.75 -16.80
C CYS A 423 -9.54 23.71 -15.69
N VAL A 424 -10.55 22.84 -15.65
CA VAL A 424 -10.82 21.89 -14.56
C VAL A 424 -10.78 20.46 -15.10
N GLU A 425 -9.95 19.61 -14.48
CA GLU A 425 -9.83 18.20 -14.84
C GLU A 425 -11.14 17.43 -14.60
N GLN A 426 -11.44 16.51 -15.51
CA GLN A 426 -12.70 15.76 -15.58
C GLN A 426 -12.56 14.29 -15.25
#